data_AF-A0A930MI63-F1
#
_entry.id   AF-A0A930MI63-F1
#
_cell.length_a   1.000
_cell.length_b   1.000
_cell.length_c   1.000
_cell.angle_alpha   90.00
_cell.angle_beta   90.00
_cell.angle_gamma   90.00
#
_symmetry.space_group_name_H-M   'P 1'
#
loop_
_entity.id
_entity.type
_entity.pdbx_description
1 polymer ?
#
loop_
_entity_poly.entity_id
_entity_poly.type
_entity_poly.pdbx_seq_one_letter_code
_entity_poly.pdbx_strand_id
1 'polypeptide(L)'
;MTKAEWQGFNGGLWQEEINVRDFVQRNYTPYDGAEDFLAAPTEATNRLWQKLQELQRAERRKGGVLDMDTDIVSGLTSHGAGYIDESLKDLERIVGLQTDKPLKRAFMPYGGIKMAEESCRNYGYEPSERLHEIFTKYHKTHNQAVFDAYTPEIRRARHSHIITGLPDTYGRGRIVGDYRRVALYG
;
A
#
# COMPACT_ATOMS: atom_id res chain seq x y z
N MET A 1 4.11 -36.47 6.66
CA MET A 1 3.90 -36.33 5.20
C MET A 1 4.22 -34.89 4.84
N THR A 2 5.12 -34.64 3.90
CA THR A 2 5.42 -33.29 3.38
C THR A 2 4.19 -32.75 2.66
N LYS A 3 3.84 -31.47 2.90
CA LYS A 3 2.74 -30.81 2.20
C LYS A 3 3.00 -30.81 0.68
N ALA A 4 1.95 -30.88 -0.14
CA ALA A 4 2.09 -31.00 -1.59
C ALA A 4 2.84 -29.79 -2.19
N GLU A 5 2.58 -28.59 -1.67
CA GLU A 5 3.24 -27.34 -2.05
C GLU A 5 4.74 -27.29 -1.70
N TRP A 6 5.24 -28.20 -0.85
CA TRP A 6 6.64 -28.26 -0.44
C TRP A 6 7.45 -29.34 -1.16
N GLN A 7 6.81 -30.05 -2.11
CA GLN A 7 7.45 -31.12 -2.86
C GLN A 7 8.64 -30.59 -3.68
N GLY A 8 9.78 -31.26 -3.59
CA GLY A 8 11.00 -30.91 -4.33
C GLY A 8 11.94 -29.93 -3.62
N PHE A 9 11.51 -29.32 -2.51
CA PHE A 9 12.40 -28.51 -1.68
C PHE A 9 13.22 -29.36 -0.71
N ASN A 10 14.46 -28.94 -0.48
CA ASN A 10 15.30 -29.42 0.60
C ASN A 10 14.66 -29.06 1.95
N GLY A 11 14.34 -30.10 2.72
CA GLY A 11 13.78 -29.95 4.07
C GLY A 11 14.75 -29.27 5.04
N GLY A 12 14.21 -28.81 6.17
CA GLY A 12 14.95 -28.05 7.17
C GLY A 12 14.07 -27.57 8.31
N LEU A 13 14.63 -26.73 9.17
CA LEU A 13 13.91 -26.12 10.31
C LEU A 13 12.70 -25.33 9.83
N TRP A 14 12.75 -24.77 8.61
CA TRP A 14 11.64 -24.06 8.01
C TRP A 14 10.35 -24.87 7.89
N GLN A 15 10.39 -26.21 7.96
CA GLN A 15 9.19 -27.06 7.95
C GLN A 15 8.55 -27.24 9.32
N GLU A 16 9.31 -26.97 10.39
CA GLU A 16 8.91 -27.14 11.78
C GLU A 16 8.57 -25.79 12.45
N GLU A 17 9.18 -24.69 11.97
CA GLU A 17 8.97 -23.33 12.46
C GLU A 17 8.94 -22.28 11.33
N ILE A 18 8.47 -21.06 11.65
CA ILE A 18 8.47 -19.92 10.71
C ILE A 18 9.91 -19.43 10.52
N ASN A 19 10.58 -19.97 9.50
CA ASN A 19 11.99 -19.70 9.22
C ASN A 19 12.25 -19.57 7.71
N VAL A 20 11.81 -18.43 7.15
CA VAL A 20 12.02 -18.11 5.72
C VAL A 20 13.50 -18.05 5.35
N ARG A 21 14.38 -17.71 6.31
CA ARG A 21 15.83 -17.67 6.07
C ARG A 21 16.38 -19.07 5.80
N ASP A 22 16.06 -20.04 6.67
CA ASP A 22 16.47 -21.44 6.49
C ASP A 22 15.92 -22.01 5.18
N PHE A 23 14.65 -21.70 4.83
CA PHE A 23 14.07 -22.08 3.54
C PHE A 23 14.89 -21.55 2.37
N VAL A 24 15.16 -20.23 2.33
CA VAL A 24 15.91 -19.62 1.22
C VAL A 24 17.31 -20.20 1.14
N GLN A 25 18.06 -20.26 2.24
CA GLN A 25 19.45 -20.76 2.24
C GLN A 25 19.57 -22.20 1.73
N ARG A 26 18.56 -23.04 1.98
CA ARG A 26 18.55 -24.44 1.55
C ARG A 26 18.10 -24.66 0.11
N ASN A 27 17.35 -23.72 -0.47
CA ASN A 27 16.60 -23.95 -1.70
C ASN A 27 16.88 -22.96 -2.83
N TYR A 28 17.55 -21.84 -2.58
CA TYR A 28 17.94 -20.93 -3.66
C TYR A 28 19.07 -21.52 -4.49
N THR A 29 19.05 -21.23 -5.80
CA THR A 29 20.16 -21.55 -6.70
C THR A 29 20.93 -20.24 -6.93
N PRO A 30 22.19 -20.13 -6.48
CA PRO A 30 23.05 -19.01 -6.86
C PRO A 30 23.15 -18.91 -8.38
N TYR A 31 23.15 -17.67 -8.90
CA TYR A 31 23.26 -17.42 -10.33
C TYR A 31 24.33 -16.34 -10.57
N ASP A 32 25.45 -16.75 -11.15
CA ASP A 32 26.61 -15.90 -11.47
C ASP A 32 26.77 -15.68 -13.00
N GLY A 33 25.71 -15.95 -13.77
CA GLY A 33 25.69 -15.79 -15.23
C GLY A 33 25.30 -14.38 -15.70
N ALA A 34 25.29 -14.18 -17.03
CA ALA A 34 24.91 -12.91 -17.68
C ALA A 34 23.40 -12.80 -17.96
N GLU A 35 22.93 -11.60 -18.31
CA GLU A 35 21.52 -11.29 -18.57
C GLU A 35 20.94 -11.89 -19.88
N ASP A 36 21.71 -12.68 -20.63
CA ASP A 36 21.30 -13.25 -21.93
C ASP A 36 20.03 -14.12 -21.86
N PHE A 37 19.67 -14.64 -20.68
CA PHE A 37 18.45 -15.43 -20.47
C PHE A 37 17.18 -14.58 -20.29
N LEU A 38 17.29 -13.26 -20.18
CA LEU A 38 16.14 -12.39 -19.95
C LEU A 38 15.16 -12.41 -21.13
N ALA A 39 13.89 -12.66 -20.82
CA ALA A 39 12.81 -12.63 -21.80
C ALA A 39 12.22 -11.22 -21.96
N ALA A 40 11.75 -10.91 -23.17
CA ALA A 40 11.01 -9.68 -23.44
C ALA A 40 9.60 -9.68 -22.82
N PRO A 41 8.98 -8.50 -22.61
CA PRO A 41 7.60 -8.41 -22.15
C PRO A 41 6.61 -9.13 -23.08
N THR A 42 5.62 -9.79 -22.47
CA THR A 42 4.53 -10.42 -23.23
C THR A 42 3.59 -9.37 -23.84
N GLU A 43 2.80 -9.77 -24.83
CA GLU A 43 1.74 -8.91 -25.38
C GLU A 43 0.74 -8.47 -24.29
N ALA A 44 0.36 -9.37 -23.39
CA ALA A 44 -0.50 -9.07 -22.24
C ALA A 44 0.11 -7.96 -21.36
N THR A 45 1.40 -8.08 -21.04
CA THR A 45 2.14 -7.05 -20.29
C THR A 45 2.10 -5.70 -21.00
N ASN A 46 2.37 -5.67 -22.31
CA ASN A 46 2.37 -4.43 -23.08
C ASN A 46 0.98 -3.77 -23.13
N ARG A 47 -0.09 -4.56 -23.31
CA ARG A 47 -1.47 -4.05 -23.31
C ARG A 47 -1.89 -3.46 -21.97
N LEU A 48 -1.63 -4.18 -20.88
CA LEU A 48 -1.91 -3.71 -19.51
C LEU A 48 -1.11 -2.44 -19.19
N TRP A 49 0.17 -2.43 -19.55
CA TRP A 49 1.05 -1.27 -19.32
C TRP A 49 0.64 -0.05 -20.13
N GLN A 50 0.23 -0.23 -21.39
CA GLN A 50 -0.29 0.86 -22.22
C GLN A 50 -1.53 1.48 -21.58
N LYS A 51 -2.48 0.66 -21.13
CA LYS A 51 -3.69 1.14 -20.44
C LYS A 51 -3.36 1.91 -19.16
N LEU A 52 -2.45 1.38 -18.34
CA LEU A 52 -2.00 2.07 -17.13
C LEU A 52 -1.34 3.43 -17.45
N GLN A 53 -0.54 3.51 -18.52
CA GLN A 53 0.07 4.77 -18.96
C GLN A 53 -0.97 5.81 -19.39
N GLU A 54 -2.07 5.39 -20.03
CA GLU A 54 -3.19 6.28 -20.36
C GLU A 54 -3.83 6.87 -19.10
N LEU A 55 -4.04 6.03 -18.08
CA LEU A 55 -4.56 6.45 -16.76
C LEU A 55 -3.59 7.39 -16.05
N GLN A 56 -2.29 7.11 -16.06
CA GLN A 56 -1.28 8.02 -15.50
C GLN A 56 -1.21 9.36 -16.25
N ARG A 57 -1.41 9.37 -17.58
CA ARG A 57 -1.52 10.62 -18.34
C ARG A 57 -2.78 11.40 -17.94
N ALA A 58 -3.89 10.71 -17.70
CA ALA A 58 -5.12 11.34 -17.20
C ALA A 58 -4.93 11.90 -15.77
N GLU A 59 -4.29 11.15 -14.88
CA GLU A 59 -3.92 11.60 -13.53
C GLU A 59 -3.09 12.88 -13.57
N ARG A 60 -2.03 12.91 -14.40
CA ARG A 60 -1.19 14.10 -14.59
C ARG A 60 -1.99 15.30 -15.11
N ARG A 61 -2.88 15.09 -16.10
CA ARG A 61 -3.78 16.14 -16.61
C ARG A 61 -4.75 16.65 -15.55
N LYS A 62 -5.09 15.83 -14.56
CA LYS A 62 -5.98 16.16 -13.43
C LYS A 62 -5.23 16.71 -12.21
N GLY A 63 -3.95 17.07 -12.34
CA GLY A 63 -3.18 17.66 -11.23
C GLY A 63 -2.60 16.65 -10.25
N GLY A 64 -2.50 15.37 -10.64
CA GLY A 64 -1.75 14.35 -9.90
C GLY A 64 -2.61 13.37 -9.08
N VAL A 65 -3.93 13.50 -9.12
CA VAL A 65 -4.88 12.57 -8.50
C VAL A 65 -5.98 12.22 -9.49
N LEU A 66 -6.07 10.94 -9.86
CA LEU A 66 -7.09 10.49 -10.81
C LEU A 66 -8.45 10.37 -10.14
N ASP A 67 -8.49 9.73 -8.97
CA ASP A 67 -9.69 9.54 -8.16
C ASP A 67 -9.35 9.38 -6.67
N MET A 68 -10.32 9.63 -5.78
CA MET A 68 -10.16 9.46 -4.33
C MET A 68 -11.45 8.94 -3.68
N ASP A 69 -11.33 8.15 -2.63
CA ASP A 69 -12.45 7.90 -1.72
C ASP A 69 -12.77 9.15 -0.90
N THR A 70 -14.06 9.42 -0.75
CA THR A 70 -14.60 10.51 0.08
C THR A 70 -15.48 10.02 1.23
N ASP A 71 -15.93 8.77 1.17
CA ASP A 71 -16.94 8.20 2.07
C ASP A 71 -16.57 6.79 2.58
N ILE A 72 -15.57 6.12 1.98
CA ILE A 72 -15.08 4.80 2.39
C ILE A 72 -13.78 4.95 3.19
N VAL A 73 -13.79 4.52 4.46
CA VAL A 73 -12.57 4.38 5.26
C VAL A 73 -11.80 3.13 4.81
N SER A 74 -10.54 3.30 4.42
CA SER A 74 -9.69 2.19 3.99
C SER A 74 -9.41 1.22 5.13
N GLY A 75 -9.59 -0.07 4.84
CA GLY A 75 -9.26 -1.22 5.66
C GLY A 75 -8.95 -2.45 4.78
N LEU A 76 -8.61 -3.57 5.40
CA LEU A 76 -8.20 -4.79 4.66
C LEU A 76 -9.27 -5.33 3.71
N THR A 77 -10.56 -5.12 4.04
CA THR A 77 -11.71 -5.66 3.31
C THR A 77 -12.74 -4.58 2.96
N SER A 78 -12.35 -3.30 2.96
CA SER A 78 -13.28 -2.18 2.76
C SER A 78 -13.70 -2.01 1.29
N HIS A 79 -12.88 -2.49 0.36
CA HIS A 79 -13.07 -2.32 -1.08
C HIS A 79 -13.33 -3.67 -1.75
N GLY A 80 -14.10 -3.65 -2.82
CA GLY A 80 -14.21 -4.78 -3.74
C GLY A 80 -12.91 -4.98 -4.54
N ALA A 81 -12.85 -6.08 -5.30
CA ALA A 81 -11.77 -6.30 -6.25
C ALA A 81 -11.79 -5.23 -7.35
N GLY A 82 -10.60 -4.76 -7.74
CA GLY A 82 -10.40 -3.86 -8.87
C GLY A 82 -9.36 -4.42 -9.84
N TYR A 83 -9.42 -3.99 -11.09
CA TYR A 83 -8.55 -4.41 -12.20
C TYR A 83 -8.06 -3.19 -12.98
N ILE A 84 -6.96 -3.31 -13.72
CA ILE A 84 -6.41 -2.19 -14.51
C ILE A 84 -7.43 -1.71 -15.54
N ASP A 85 -8.15 -2.64 -16.15
CA ASP A 85 -9.30 -2.42 -17.00
C ASP A 85 -10.12 -3.71 -17.04
N GLU A 86 -11.45 -3.61 -16.88
CA GLU A 86 -12.33 -4.78 -16.86
C GLU A 86 -12.24 -5.63 -18.14
N SER A 87 -11.99 -5.02 -19.31
CA SER A 87 -11.82 -5.74 -20.58
C SER A 87 -10.45 -6.43 -20.71
N LEU A 88 -9.48 -6.10 -19.85
CA LEU A 88 -8.14 -6.67 -19.81
C LEU A 88 -7.90 -7.53 -18.58
N LYS A 89 -8.89 -7.69 -17.71
CA LYS A 89 -8.80 -8.45 -16.45
C LYS A 89 -8.20 -9.85 -16.62
N ASP A 90 -8.59 -10.56 -17.66
CA ASP A 90 -8.10 -11.92 -17.92
C ASP A 90 -6.63 -11.97 -18.38
N LEU A 91 -6.02 -10.83 -18.69
CA LEU A 91 -4.60 -10.70 -19.00
C LEU A 91 -3.73 -10.57 -17.74
N GLU A 92 -4.31 -10.21 -16.59
CA GLU A 92 -3.59 -10.01 -15.34
C GLU A 92 -3.19 -11.37 -14.72
N ARG A 93 -1.88 -11.65 -14.65
CA ARG A 93 -1.36 -12.87 -13.99
C ARG A 93 -1.27 -12.72 -12.48
N ILE A 94 -0.97 -11.51 -12.03
CA ILE A 94 -0.91 -11.14 -10.62
C ILE A 94 -1.89 -9.98 -10.45
N VAL A 95 -2.85 -10.16 -9.56
CA VAL A 95 -3.97 -9.23 -9.34
C VAL A 95 -3.85 -8.55 -7.97
N GLY A 96 -4.54 -7.43 -7.82
CA GLY A 96 -4.68 -6.72 -6.55
C GLY A 96 -4.42 -5.23 -6.69
N LEU A 97 -5.43 -4.43 -6.35
CA LEU A 97 -5.36 -2.98 -6.26
C LEU A 97 -5.70 -2.52 -4.84
N GLN A 98 -5.28 -1.31 -4.48
CA GLN A 98 -5.54 -0.75 -3.14
C GLN A 98 -7.02 -0.39 -2.92
N THR A 99 -7.73 -0.10 -4.02
CA THR A 99 -9.16 0.25 -4.04
C THR A 99 -9.83 -0.51 -5.20
N ASP A 100 -11.09 -0.21 -5.45
CA ASP A 100 -11.91 -0.78 -6.53
C ASP A 100 -11.48 -0.32 -7.94
N LYS A 101 -10.55 0.65 -8.07
CA LYS A 101 -10.12 1.21 -9.35
C LYS A 101 -8.62 1.50 -9.42
N PRO A 102 -8.01 1.44 -10.61
CA PRO A 102 -6.60 1.81 -10.77
C PRO A 102 -6.41 3.30 -10.51
N LEU A 103 -5.34 3.63 -9.77
CA LEU A 103 -4.96 5.01 -9.41
C LEU A 103 -6.02 5.81 -8.62
N LYS A 104 -7.00 5.13 -8.01
CA LYS A 104 -7.91 5.73 -7.01
C LYS A 104 -7.28 5.65 -5.63
N ARG A 105 -7.07 6.80 -4.98
CA ARG A 105 -6.46 6.88 -3.65
C ARG A 105 -7.49 6.62 -2.55
N ALA A 106 -7.12 5.76 -1.60
CA ALA A 106 -7.99 5.44 -0.47
C ALA A 106 -8.00 6.55 0.58
N PHE A 107 -9.11 6.68 1.32
CA PHE A 107 -9.22 7.60 2.46
C PHE A 107 -8.71 6.93 3.74
N MET A 108 -7.62 7.45 4.32
CA MET A 108 -6.91 6.87 5.45
C MET A 108 -6.90 7.79 6.69
N PRO A 109 -8.00 7.87 7.45
CA PRO A 109 -8.18 8.87 8.52
C PRO A 109 -7.51 8.52 9.85
N TYR A 110 -7.11 7.27 10.11
CA TYR A 110 -6.52 6.85 11.39
C TYR A 110 -5.25 7.63 11.76
N GLY A 111 -4.48 8.06 10.76
CA GLY A 111 -3.30 8.90 10.94
C GLY A 111 -3.63 10.34 11.38
N GLY A 112 -4.79 10.85 10.98
CA GLY A 112 -5.24 12.22 11.27
C GLY A 112 -6.36 12.64 10.32
N ILE A 113 -7.55 12.93 10.86
CA ILE A 113 -8.75 13.27 10.07
C ILE A 113 -8.57 14.60 9.31
N LYS A 114 -7.98 15.62 9.95
CA LYS A 114 -7.75 16.92 9.31
C LYS A 114 -6.89 16.82 8.06
N MET A 115 -5.80 16.05 8.13
CA MET A 115 -4.91 15.84 6.99
C MET A 115 -5.60 15.08 5.86
N ALA A 116 -6.41 14.07 6.20
CA ALA A 116 -7.18 13.33 5.20
C ALA A 116 -8.19 14.24 4.48
N GLU A 117 -8.88 15.11 5.21
CA GLU A 117 -9.84 16.06 4.64
C GLU A 117 -9.18 17.16 3.79
N GLU A 118 -8.10 17.76 4.29
CA GLU A 118 -7.32 18.76 3.55
C GLU A 118 -6.79 18.16 2.24
N SER A 119 -6.32 16.90 2.27
CA SER A 119 -5.90 16.20 1.06
C SER A 119 -7.04 16.09 0.04
N CYS A 120 -8.24 15.66 0.44
CA CYS A 120 -9.39 15.62 -0.47
C CYS A 120 -9.72 17.00 -1.06
N ARG A 121 -9.82 18.02 -0.21
CA ARG A 121 -10.17 19.39 -0.63
C ARG A 121 -9.12 19.99 -1.57
N ASN A 122 -7.84 19.73 -1.34
CA ASN A 122 -6.74 20.18 -2.21
C ASN A 122 -6.86 19.62 -3.65
N TYR A 123 -7.51 18.47 -3.83
CA TYR A 123 -7.77 17.88 -5.14
C TYR A 123 -9.22 18.07 -5.63
N GLY A 124 -9.99 18.96 -4.99
CA GLY A 124 -11.36 19.30 -5.40
C GLY A 124 -12.44 18.30 -4.98
N TYR A 125 -12.16 17.47 -3.97
CA TYR A 125 -13.10 16.50 -3.42
C TYR A 125 -13.60 16.95 -2.04
N GLU A 126 -14.88 16.74 -1.75
CA GLU A 126 -15.42 16.95 -0.41
C GLU A 126 -15.61 15.60 0.31
N PRO A 127 -14.89 15.34 1.41
CA PRO A 127 -15.08 14.14 2.20
C PRO A 127 -16.39 14.19 3.00
N SER A 128 -16.94 13.01 3.31
CA SER A 128 -18.18 12.87 4.06
C SER A 128 -18.07 13.45 5.48
N GLU A 129 -18.99 14.34 5.84
CA GLU A 129 -19.11 14.90 7.19
C GLU A 129 -19.28 13.82 8.27
N ARG A 130 -19.86 12.68 7.89
CA ARG A 130 -19.99 11.53 8.80
C ARG A 130 -18.63 10.97 9.20
N LEU A 131 -17.65 10.97 8.29
CA LEU A 131 -16.29 10.54 8.61
C LEU A 131 -15.61 11.55 9.55
N HIS A 132 -15.82 12.86 9.33
CA HIS A 132 -15.36 13.88 10.26
C HIS A 132 -15.88 13.62 11.68
N GLU A 133 -17.18 13.37 11.81
CA GLU A 133 -17.81 13.07 13.09
C GLU A 133 -17.20 11.83 13.74
N ILE A 134 -17.02 10.74 12.98
CA ILE A 134 -16.47 9.49 13.50
C ILE A 134 -15.06 9.70 14.05
N PHE A 135 -14.16 10.30 13.27
CA PHE A 135 -12.76 10.45 13.66
C PHE A 135 -12.46 11.66 14.55
N THR A 136 -13.50 12.38 14.96
CA THR A 136 -13.43 13.48 15.94
C THR A 136 -14.12 13.11 17.26
N LYS A 137 -15.31 12.49 17.21
CA LYS A 137 -16.11 12.18 18.40
C LYS A 137 -15.93 10.74 18.90
N TYR A 138 -15.83 9.77 18.00
CA TYR A 138 -15.90 8.35 18.37
C TYR A 138 -14.53 7.65 18.33
N HIS A 139 -13.66 8.04 17.40
CA HIS A 139 -12.35 7.42 17.21
C HIS A 139 -11.24 8.46 17.15
N LYS A 140 -10.45 8.56 18.23
CA LYS A 140 -9.28 9.46 18.27
C LYS A 140 -8.23 9.03 17.25
N THR A 141 -7.62 9.98 16.55
CA THR A 141 -6.57 9.72 15.55
C THR A 141 -5.17 9.83 16.16
N HIS A 142 -4.18 9.25 15.47
CA HIS A 142 -2.76 9.38 15.86
C HIS A 142 -2.35 10.86 15.99
N ASN A 143 -2.63 11.67 14.95
CA ASN A 143 -2.36 13.10 14.96
C ASN A 143 -2.95 13.81 16.20
N GLN A 144 -4.23 13.60 16.50
CA GLN A 144 -4.84 14.26 17.65
C GLN A 144 -4.16 13.85 18.96
N ALA A 145 -3.84 12.56 19.15
CA ALA A 145 -3.15 12.09 20.34
C ALA A 145 -1.74 12.68 20.50
N VAL A 146 -0.98 12.78 19.40
CA VAL A 146 0.36 13.40 19.41
C VAL A 146 0.27 14.86 19.83
N PHE A 147 -0.66 15.62 19.24
CA PHE A 147 -0.80 17.04 19.52
C PHE A 147 -1.33 17.32 20.94
N ASP A 148 -2.19 16.45 21.48
CA ASP A 148 -2.63 16.56 22.88
C ASP A 148 -1.46 16.39 23.87
N ALA A 149 -0.46 15.58 23.51
CA ALA A 149 0.71 15.30 24.35
C ALA A 149 1.88 16.27 24.11
N TYR A 150 1.91 16.98 22.97
CA TYR A 150 3.00 17.88 22.61
C TYR A 150 3.16 19.05 23.59
N THR A 151 4.38 19.23 24.09
CA THR A 151 4.74 20.38 24.92
C THR A 151 4.79 21.67 24.08
N PRO A 152 4.65 22.85 24.72
CA PRO A 152 4.83 24.13 24.04
C PRO A 152 6.20 24.27 23.36
N GLU A 153 7.25 23.65 23.91
CA GLU A 153 8.60 23.67 23.33
C GLU A 153 8.69 22.86 22.04
N ILE A 154 8.17 21.63 22.02
CA ILE A 154 8.12 20.80 20.81
C ILE A 154 7.36 21.55 19.70
N ARG A 155 6.23 22.17 20.05
CA ARG A 155 5.45 22.97 19.10
C ARG A 155 6.24 24.15 18.53
N ARG A 156 7.02 24.87 19.36
CA ARG A 156 7.89 25.97 18.91
C ARG A 156 9.02 25.48 18.01
N ALA A 157 9.69 24.38 18.35
CA ALA A 157 10.74 23.79 17.53
C ALA A 157 10.21 23.36 16.14
N ARG A 158 9.00 22.81 16.10
CA ARG A 158 8.31 22.47 14.85
C ARG A 158 7.95 23.70 14.04
N HIS A 159 7.34 24.72 14.66
CA HIS A 159 6.93 25.95 13.99
C HIS A 159 8.11 26.77 13.45
N SER A 160 9.25 26.74 14.13
CA SER A 160 10.49 27.40 13.69
C SER A 160 11.30 26.56 12.69
N HIS A 161 10.77 25.42 12.25
CA HIS A 161 11.42 24.50 11.32
C HIS A 161 12.77 23.91 11.80
N ILE A 162 13.06 23.96 13.11
CA ILE A 162 14.26 23.33 13.70
C ILE A 162 14.10 21.81 13.69
N ILE A 163 12.89 21.31 14.00
CA ILE A 163 12.53 19.90 13.88
C ILE A 163 11.28 19.79 13.03
N THR A 164 11.42 19.38 11.78
CA THR A 164 10.32 19.30 10.80
C THR A 164 10.23 17.90 10.19
N GLY A 165 9.06 17.55 9.66
CA GLY A 165 8.83 16.26 8.99
C GLY A 165 8.78 15.06 9.96
N LEU A 166 8.39 15.28 11.21
CA LEU A 166 8.11 14.18 12.13
C LEU A 166 6.81 13.45 11.71
N PRO A 167 6.67 12.14 12.00
CA PRO A 167 5.48 11.36 11.66
C PRO A 167 4.31 11.66 12.63
N ASP A 168 3.93 12.94 12.74
CA ASP A 168 2.84 13.44 13.58
C ASP A 168 1.53 13.62 12.79
N THR A 169 1.60 13.56 11.47
CA THR A 169 0.50 13.89 10.54
C THR A 169 0.29 12.82 9.46
N TYR A 170 1.06 11.73 9.50
CA TYR A 170 1.00 10.62 8.55
C TYR A 170 1.51 9.32 9.19
N GLY A 171 1.31 8.19 8.51
CA GLY A 171 1.79 6.89 8.98
C GLY A 171 3.33 6.85 9.06
N ARG A 172 3.88 6.45 10.21
CA ARG A 172 5.34 6.40 10.46
C ARG A 172 6.15 5.56 9.44
N GLY A 173 5.52 4.60 8.78
CA GLY A 173 6.19 3.66 7.88
C GLY A 173 7.29 2.87 8.61
N ARG A 174 8.38 2.57 7.89
CA ARG A 174 9.58 1.90 8.42
C ARG A 174 9.31 0.56 9.12
N ILE A 175 8.25 -0.12 8.70
CA ILE A 175 7.93 -1.50 9.09
C ILE A 175 8.01 -2.34 7.82
N VAL A 176 8.78 -3.42 7.88
CA VAL A 176 8.87 -4.40 6.80
C VAL A 176 8.26 -5.69 7.31
N GLY A 177 7.04 -5.98 6.88
CA GLY A 177 6.45 -7.31 7.08
C GLY A 177 7.17 -8.34 6.24
N ASP A 178 7.37 -9.55 6.75
CA ASP A 178 7.95 -10.64 5.97
C ASP A 178 6.84 -11.31 5.13
N TYR A 179 6.48 -10.66 4.02
CA TYR A 179 5.36 -11.08 3.16
C TYR A 179 5.54 -12.47 2.53
N ARG A 180 6.79 -12.94 2.43
CA ARG A 180 7.14 -14.28 1.94
C ARG A 180 6.56 -15.40 2.80
N ARG A 181 6.23 -15.10 4.07
CA ARG A 181 5.61 -16.07 4.99
C ARG A 181 4.27 -16.55 4.47
N VAL A 182 3.45 -15.66 3.89
CA VAL A 182 2.15 -16.01 3.31
C VAL A 182 2.33 -17.02 2.17
N ALA A 183 3.29 -16.77 1.28
CA ALA A 183 3.58 -17.69 0.18
C ALA A 183 4.11 -19.05 0.64
N LEU A 184 4.96 -19.08 1.68
CA LEU A 184 5.61 -20.31 2.14
C LEU A 184 4.73 -21.15 3.07
N TYR A 185 3.90 -20.51 3.90
CA TYR A 185 3.20 -21.16 5.01
C TYR A 185 1.68 -21.14 4.90
N GLY A 186 1.11 -20.26 4.07
CA GLY A 186 -0.32 -19.93 4.07
C GLY A 186 -0.61 -18.79 5.04
#